data_AF-A0A7Z0D4Y1-F1
#
_entry.id   AF-A0A7Z0D4Y1-F1
#
_cell.length_a   1.000
_cell.length_b   1.000
_cell.length_c   1.000
_cell.angle_alpha   90.00
_cell.angle_beta   90.00
_cell.angle_gamma   90.00
#
_symmetry.space_group_name_H-M   'P 1'
#
loop_
_entity.id
_entity.type
_entity.pdbx_description
1 polymer ?
#
loop_
_entity_poly.entity_id
_entity_poly.type
_entity_poly.pdbx_seq_one_letter_code
_entity_poly.pdbx_strand_id
1 'polypeptide(L)'
;MSRTRIIRFGGVVVAAVLATALSAAPAPADDGDLRVSTTGTDWTATLHDSLFDTATYVPGDSHSAELFVKNASDSPAALRVELVDVSGTMALRRDLRLQTEPTNDSGAPGRSGTTVGLSRSGLGRPAVMAAKGSVPAHGVVPMHLTMTLPAASGNESMHGHVNFAVKVTLGDSRVVIPGTPPDHQPPDESVPPGGSTAPMPRTGAEPALLIALAAILLGIGTAAAMAARRSRKDRS
;
A
#
# COMPACT_ATOMS: atom_id res chain seq x y z
N MET A 1 -45.82 -68.82 -59.52
CA MET A 1 -44.35 -68.93 -59.42
C MET A 1 -43.82 -67.70 -58.72
N SER A 2 -43.08 -67.91 -57.61
CA SER A 2 -42.03 -67.04 -57.04
C SER A 2 -42.36 -65.59 -56.64
N ARG A 3 -41.95 -65.07 -55.48
CA ARG A 3 -41.26 -65.58 -54.29
C ARG A 3 -41.49 -64.56 -53.17
N THR A 4 -41.91 -65.04 -52.01
CA THR A 4 -41.87 -64.35 -50.71
C THR A 4 -40.46 -63.81 -50.41
N ARG A 5 -40.34 -62.56 -49.96
CA ARG A 5 -39.20 -62.11 -49.15
C ARG A 5 -39.65 -61.21 -47.99
N ILE A 6 -39.61 -61.83 -46.82
CA ILE A 6 -39.63 -61.25 -45.48
C ILE A 6 -38.27 -60.56 -45.27
N ILE A 7 -38.26 -59.27 -44.87
CA ILE A 7 -37.05 -58.62 -44.34
C ILE A 7 -37.39 -57.85 -43.05
N ARG A 8 -37.25 -58.59 -41.95
CA ARG A 8 -36.57 -58.30 -40.67
C ARG A 8 -36.76 -56.94 -39.99
N PHE A 9 -37.51 -57.01 -38.88
CA PHE A 9 -37.36 -56.21 -37.66
C PHE A 9 -35.91 -56.20 -37.14
N GLY A 10 -35.51 -55.07 -36.53
CA GLY A 10 -34.27 -54.91 -35.76
C GLY A 10 -33.60 -53.57 -36.06
N GLY A 11 -33.30 -52.68 -35.12
CA GLY A 11 -33.56 -52.60 -33.70
C GLY A 11 -33.28 -51.14 -33.33
N VAL A 12 -34.18 -50.52 -32.58
CA VAL A 12 -34.02 -49.15 -32.09
C VAL A 12 -33.15 -49.21 -30.83
N VAL A 13 -31.84 -49.07 -31.00
CA VAL A 13 -30.92 -48.85 -29.88
C VAL A 13 -30.94 -47.36 -29.56
N VAL A 14 -31.89 -46.95 -28.70
CA VAL A 14 -31.82 -45.65 -28.01
C VAL A 14 -30.80 -45.82 -26.90
N ALA A 15 -29.53 -45.56 -27.23
CA ALA A 15 -28.49 -45.36 -26.23
C ALA A 15 -28.78 -44.02 -25.54
N ALA A 16 -29.54 -44.08 -24.45
CA ALA A 16 -29.65 -42.98 -23.50
C ALA A 16 -28.26 -42.80 -22.86
N VAL A 17 -27.44 -41.94 -23.47
CA VAL A 17 -26.23 -41.42 -22.84
C VAL A 17 -26.72 -40.57 -21.67
N LEU A 18 -26.79 -41.20 -20.50
CA LEU A 18 -26.88 -40.53 -19.21
C LEU A 18 -25.63 -39.66 -19.12
N ALA A 19 -25.75 -38.40 -19.54
CA ALA A 19 -24.79 -37.36 -19.23
C ALA A 19 -24.91 -37.12 -17.72
N THR A 20 -24.20 -37.95 -16.95
CA THR A 20 -23.88 -37.65 -15.57
C THR A 20 -23.09 -36.35 -15.61
N ALA A 21 -23.79 -35.24 -15.43
CA ALA A 21 -23.19 -33.98 -15.03
C ALA A 21 -22.61 -34.22 -13.65
N LEU A 22 -21.39 -34.78 -13.62
CA LEU A 22 -20.53 -34.69 -12.45
C LEU A 22 -20.29 -33.19 -12.28
N SER A 23 -21.11 -32.59 -11.43
CA SER A 23 -20.79 -31.31 -10.82
C SER A 23 -19.52 -31.58 -10.03
N ALA A 24 -18.37 -31.36 -10.69
CA ALA A 24 -17.09 -31.37 -10.04
C ALA A 24 -17.18 -30.29 -8.98
N ALA A 25 -17.32 -30.71 -7.72
CA ALA A 25 -17.19 -29.80 -6.61
C ALA A 25 -15.84 -29.09 -6.81
N PRO A 26 -15.79 -27.74 -6.71
CA PRO A 26 -14.53 -27.03 -6.80
C PRO A 26 -13.58 -27.67 -5.79
N ALA A 27 -12.50 -28.26 -6.29
CA ALA A 27 -11.45 -28.75 -5.43
C ALA A 27 -10.97 -27.57 -4.59
N PRO A 28 -10.72 -27.74 -3.29
CA PRO A 28 -10.10 -26.69 -2.50
C PRO A 28 -8.82 -26.27 -3.23
N ALA A 29 -8.74 -24.99 -3.59
CA ALA A 29 -7.55 -24.42 -4.20
C ALA A 29 -6.37 -24.78 -3.30
N ASP A 30 -5.39 -25.47 -3.86
CA ASP A 30 -4.16 -25.79 -3.15
C ASP A 30 -3.53 -24.46 -2.71
N ASP A 31 -2.91 -24.41 -1.53
CA ASP A 31 -2.23 -23.20 -1.02
C ASP A 31 -1.12 -22.67 -1.98
N GLY A 32 -0.92 -23.31 -3.13
CA GLY A 32 0.05 -22.99 -4.18
C GLY A 32 -0.45 -22.14 -5.37
N ASP A 33 -1.72 -21.75 -5.42
CA ASP A 33 -2.30 -20.99 -6.55
C ASP A 33 -1.93 -19.49 -6.56
N LEU A 34 -1.51 -18.95 -5.41
CA LEU A 34 -0.96 -17.60 -5.29
C LEU A 34 0.56 -17.68 -5.22
N ARG A 35 1.23 -17.04 -6.17
CA ARG A 35 2.69 -16.86 -6.13
C ARG A 35 3.05 -15.39 -6.10
N VAL A 36 4.12 -15.06 -5.39
CA VAL A 36 4.65 -13.71 -5.27
C VAL A 36 6.12 -13.66 -5.64
N SER A 37 6.58 -12.49 -6.09
CA SER A 37 7.96 -12.23 -6.46
C SER A 37 8.29 -10.75 -6.30
N THR A 38 9.55 -10.42 -5.99
CA THR A 38 10.09 -9.05 -6.04
C THR A 38 10.85 -8.76 -7.33
N THR A 39 11.21 -9.80 -8.10
CA THR A 39 11.97 -9.70 -9.36
C THR A 39 11.11 -9.94 -10.60
N GLY A 40 9.93 -10.56 -10.42
CA GLY A 40 9.06 -11.00 -11.51
C GLY A 40 9.54 -12.28 -12.21
N THR A 41 10.70 -12.81 -11.85
CA THR A 41 11.29 -14.04 -12.40
C THR A 41 11.21 -15.21 -11.43
N ASP A 42 11.43 -14.95 -10.13
CA ASP A 42 11.54 -15.97 -9.10
C ASP A 42 10.28 -16.00 -8.25
N TRP A 43 9.50 -17.08 -8.36
CA TRP A 43 8.16 -17.17 -7.80
C TRP A 43 8.12 -18.05 -6.56
N THR A 44 7.61 -17.51 -5.46
CA THR A 44 7.48 -18.23 -4.18
C THR A 44 6.03 -18.23 -3.71
N ALA A 45 5.68 -19.15 -2.81
CA ALA A 45 4.39 -19.10 -2.11
C ALA A 45 4.41 -18.11 -0.93
N THR A 46 5.61 -17.84 -0.39
CA THR A 46 5.85 -16.95 0.74
C THR A 46 7.04 -16.04 0.44
N LEU A 47 6.89 -14.74 0.72
CA LEU A 47 8.02 -13.80 0.67
C LEU A 47 8.54 -13.63 2.09
N HIS A 48 9.76 -14.11 2.36
CA HIS A 48 10.39 -14.02 3.67
C HIS A 48 11.10 -12.69 3.89
N ASP A 49 11.56 -12.07 2.80
CA ASP A 49 12.23 -10.79 2.83
C ASP A 49 11.22 -9.64 2.96
N SER A 50 11.65 -8.56 3.62
CA SER A 50 10.89 -7.33 3.71
C SER A 50 10.73 -6.70 2.33
N LEU A 51 9.54 -6.17 2.03
CA LEU A 51 9.32 -5.41 0.78
C LEU A 51 10.20 -4.16 0.69
N PHE A 52 10.46 -3.53 1.83
CA PHE A 52 11.29 -2.34 1.92
C PHE A 52 12.59 -2.70 2.63
N ASP A 53 13.71 -2.47 1.95
CA ASP A 53 15.07 -2.73 2.45
C ASP A 53 15.57 -1.64 3.44
N THR A 54 14.82 -0.53 3.57
CA THR A 54 15.24 0.58 4.42
C THR A 54 14.65 0.52 5.83
N ALA A 55 15.53 0.73 6.81
CA ALA A 55 15.20 0.78 8.23
C ALA A 55 14.83 2.18 8.74
N THR A 56 15.21 3.23 8.00
CA THR A 56 15.17 4.61 8.49
C THR A 56 14.54 5.54 7.45
N TYR A 57 13.60 6.36 7.90
CA TYR A 57 12.93 7.38 7.09
C TYR A 57 13.19 8.76 7.70
N VAL A 58 13.56 9.73 6.88
CA VAL A 58 13.57 11.16 7.25
C VAL A 58 12.42 11.91 6.56
N PRO A 59 11.94 13.04 7.12
CA PRO A 59 10.89 13.81 6.49
C PRO A 59 11.28 14.26 5.08
N GLY A 60 10.45 13.91 4.10
CA GLY A 60 10.70 14.12 2.67
C GLY A 60 11.07 12.84 1.91
N ASP A 61 11.40 11.76 2.62
CA ASP A 61 11.77 10.50 1.98
C ASP A 61 10.59 9.81 1.33
N SER A 62 10.91 9.12 0.23
CA SER A 62 10.00 8.24 -0.48
C SER A 62 10.77 7.01 -0.96
N HIS A 63 10.29 5.84 -0.57
CA HIS A 63 10.88 4.55 -0.96
C HIS A 63 9.84 3.74 -1.71
N SER A 64 10.29 3.08 -2.78
CA SER A 64 9.42 2.24 -3.59
C SER A 64 9.90 0.80 -3.60
N ALA A 65 8.95 -0.12 -3.70
CA ALA A 65 9.17 -1.54 -3.86
C ALA A 65 8.25 -2.08 -4.97
N GLU A 66 8.72 -3.10 -5.69
CA GLU A 66 7.89 -3.83 -6.64
C GLU A 66 7.49 -5.18 -6.06
N LEU A 67 6.22 -5.52 -6.25
CA LEU A 67 5.66 -6.81 -5.90
C LEU A 67 4.87 -7.33 -7.08
N PHE A 68 5.27 -8.50 -7.57
CA PHE A 68 4.58 -9.21 -8.62
C PHE A 68 3.72 -10.29 -7.99
N VAL A 69 2.44 -10.29 -8.36
CA VAL A 69 1.48 -11.31 -7.92
C VAL A 69 1.07 -12.14 -9.11
N LYS A 70 1.28 -13.45 -9.05
CA LYS A 70 0.90 -14.40 -10.08
C LYS A 70 -0.24 -15.28 -9.61
N ASN A 71 -1.26 -15.37 -10.45
CA ASN A 71 -2.25 -16.43 -10.38
C ASN A 71 -1.66 -17.67 -11.03
N ALA A 72 -1.25 -18.66 -10.24
CA ALA A 72 -0.73 -19.93 -10.72
C ALA A 72 -1.83 -20.98 -11.00
N SER A 73 -3.09 -20.66 -10.69
CA SER A 73 -4.22 -21.54 -10.98
C SER A 73 -4.62 -21.51 -12.47
N ASP A 74 -5.40 -22.51 -12.87
CA ASP A 74 -5.99 -22.62 -14.21
C ASP A 74 -7.30 -21.81 -14.37
N SER A 75 -7.69 -21.02 -13.38
CA SER A 75 -8.93 -20.22 -13.39
C SER A 75 -8.68 -18.74 -13.07
N PRO A 76 -9.48 -17.80 -13.61
CA PRO A 76 -9.38 -16.40 -13.20
C PRO A 76 -9.73 -16.20 -11.72
N ALA A 77 -9.04 -15.28 -11.04
CA ALA A 77 -9.25 -15.01 -9.62
C ALA A 77 -9.23 -13.50 -9.31
N ALA A 78 -9.97 -13.07 -8.29
CA ALA A 78 -9.98 -11.67 -7.85
C ALA A 78 -8.79 -11.39 -6.92
N LEU A 79 -8.06 -10.30 -7.17
CA LEU A 79 -6.91 -9.87 -6.36
C LEU A 79 -7.33 -8.77 -5.40
N ARG A 80 -6.89 -8.88 -4.15
CA ARG A 80 -7.03 -7.87 -3.11
C ARG A 80 -5.73 -7.71 -2.33
N VAL A 81 -5.33 -6.48 -2.09
CA VAL A 81 -4.15 -6.12 -1.31
C VAL A 81 -4.60 -5.28 -0.13
N GLU A 82 -4.18 -5.69 1.07
CA GLU A 82 -4.55 -5.05 2.32
C GLU A 82 -3.31 -4.79 3.17
N LEU A 83 -3.31 -3.64 3.85
CA LEU A 83 -2.38 -3.34 4.91
C LEU A 83 -2.89 -3.91 6.23
N VAL A 84 -2.11 -4.78 6.88
CA VAL A 84 -2.44 -5.48 8.13
C VAL A 84 -1.33 -5.33 9.18
N ASP A 85 -1.62 -5.76 10.40
CA ASP A 85 -0.66 -5.86 11.52
C ASP A 85 0.14 -4.59 11.81
N VAL A 86 -0.49 -3.43 11.60
CA VAL A 86 0.16 -2.13 11.82
C VAL A 86 0.32 -1.83 13.31
N SER A 87 1.58 -1.74 13.75
CA SER A 87 1.98 -1.44 15.13
C SER A 87 3.13 -0.42 15.16
N GLY A 88 3.49 0.07 16.35
CA GLY A 88 4.54 1.07 16.55
C GLY A 88 4.04 2.44 17.00
N THR A 89 4.90 3.45 16.95
CA THR A 89 4.68 4.79 17.48
C THR A 89 3.57 5.53 16.73
N MET A 90 2.63 6.12 17.49
CA MET A 90 1.46 6.80 16.91
C MET A 90 1.83 7.97 15.99
N ALA A 91 2.86 8.76 16.36
CA ALA A 91 3.31 9.90 15.56
C ALA A 91 3.73 9.46 14.14
N LEU A 92 4.63 8.47 14.04
CA LEU A 92 5.07 7.95 12.74
C LEU A 92 3.93 7.28 11.96
N ARG A 93 3.09 6.46 12.62
CA ARG A 93 1.93 5.82 11.97
C ARG A 93 0.93 6.80 11.37
N ARG A 94 0.77 7.97 11.98
CA ARG A 94 -0.12 9.03 11.48
C ARG A 94 0.42 9.66 10.22
N ASP A 95 1.72 9.90 10.18
CA ASP A 95 2.36 10.72 9.16
C ASP A 95 2.83 9.89 7.96
N LEU A 96 3.23 8.63 8.18
CA LEU A 96 3.63 7.70 7.12
C LEU A 96 2.45 7.31 6.24
N ARG A 97 2.69 7.31 4.93
CA ARG A 97 1.71 6.97 3.89
C ARG A 97 2.24 5.82 3.07
N LEU A 98 1.35 4.87 2.76
CA LEU A 98 1.64 3.78 1.84
C LEU A 98 0.67 3.87 0.67
N GLN A 99 1.21 3.94 -0.53
CA GLN A 99 0.48 4.01 -1.78
C GLN A 99 0.76 2.74 -2.57
N THR A 100 -0.28 2.15 -3.16
CA THR A 100 -0.12 1.02 -4.08
C THR A 100 -0.74 1.37 -5.41
N GLU A 101 0.01 1.15 -6.48
CA GLU A 101 -0.39 1.38 -7.86
C GLU A 101 -0.18 0.09 -8.66
N PRO A 102 -1.22 -0.44 -9.32
CA PRO A 102 -1.03 -1.49 -10.31
C PRO A 102 -0.19 -0.92 -11.45
N THR A 103 0.89 -1.61 -11.82
CA THR A 103 1.68 -1.22 -12.99
C THR A 103 0.94 -1.68 -14.24
N ASN A 104 0.90 -0.84 -15.27
CA ASN A 104 0.33 -1.24 -16.55
C ASN A 104 1.32 -2.12 -17.35
N ASP A 105 0.87 -2.67 -18.48
CA ASP A 105 1.70 -3.55 -19.32
C ASP A 105 2.98 -2.87 -19.86
N SER A 106 3.05 -1.53 -19.81
CA SER A 106 4.24 -0.76 -20.17
C SER A 106 5.24 -0.56 -19.02
N GLY A 107 5.01 -1.15 -17.85
CA GLY A 107 5.87 -0.97 -16.69
C GLY A 107 5.73 0.39 -16.00
N ALA A 108 4.76 1.22 -16.41
CA ALA A 108 4.49 2.52 -15.81
C ALA A 108 3.44 2.40 -14.69
N PRO A 109 3.57 3.14 -13.58
CA PRO A 109 2.57 3.15 -12.54
C PRO A 109 1.20 3.59 -13.08
N GLY A 110 0.18 2.79 -12.83
CA GLY A 110 -1.20 3.09 -13.22
C GLY A 110 -1.79 4.19 -12.32
N ARG A 111 -2.62 5.07 -12.91
CA ARG A 111 -3.25 6.20 -12.18
C ARG A 111 -4.29 5.79 -11.11
N SER A 112 -4.57 4.51 -10.92
CA SER A 112 -5.60 4.00 -9.98
C SER A 112 -4.99 3.56 -8.64
N GLY A 113 -4.01 4.31 -8.13
CA GLY A 113 -3.46 4.04 -6.82
C GLY A 113 -4.38 4.50 -5.70
N THR A 114 -4.39 3.75 -4.59
CA THR A 114 -4.99 4.23 -3.33
C THR A 114 -3.88 4.53 -2.34
N THR A 115 -3.85 5.76 -1.85
CA THR A 115 -2.99 6.14 -0.72
C THR A 115 -3.70 5.81 0.59
N VAL A 116 -3.08 4.99 1.42
CA VAL A 116 -3.56 4.59 2.73
C VAL A 116 -2.61 5.14 3.81
N GLY A 117 -3.16 5.85 4.80
CA GLY A 117 -2.41 6.23 6.00
C GLY A 117 -2.37 5.07 6.99
N LEU A 118 -1.19 4.78 7.55
CA LEU A 118 -0.98 3.63 8.44
C LEU A 118 -1.82 3.70 9.74
N SER A 119 -2.13 4.91 10.21
CA SER A 119 -3.00 5.15 11.37
C SER A 119 -4.40 4.52 11.24
N ARG A 120 -4.96 4.39 10.03
CA ARG A 120 -6.30 3.85 9.81
C ARG A 120 -6.39 2.33 9.96
N SER A 121 -5.28 1.61 9.75
CA SER A 121 -5.26 0.13 9.76
C SER A 121 -5.10 -0.45 11.17
N GLY A 122 -4.38 0.23 12.07
CA GLY A 122 -4.10 -0.31 13.42
C GLY A 122 -5.26 -0.27 14.43
N LEU A 123 -6.52 -0.20 13.97
CA LEU A 123 -7.73 -0.47 14.76
C LEU A 123 -8.27 -1.90 14.53
N GLY A 124 -7.42 -2.82 14.07
CA GLY A 124 -7.81 -4.20 13.73
C GLY A 124 -8.68 -4.28 12.47
N ARG A 125 -8.75 -3.21 11.66
CA ARG A 125 -9.48 -3.20 10.40
C ARG A 125 -8.47 -3.16 9.25
N PRO A 126 -8.41 -4.20 8.40
CA PRO A 126 -7.52 -4.17 7.26
C PRO A 126 -7.87 -3.01 6.35
N ALA A 127 -6.85 -2.24 5.93
CA ALA A 127 -7.03 -1.14 5.01
C ALA A 127 -6.77 -1.64 3.59
N VAL A 128 -7.80 -1.62 2.73
CA VAL A 128 -7.66 -2.04 1.33
C VAL A 128 -6.84 -1.01 0.57
N MET A 129 -5.75 -1.47 -0.04
CA MET A 129 -4.81 -0.66 -0.80
C MET A 129 -5.03 -0.76 -2.30
N ALA A 130 -5.35 -1.97 -2.76
CA ALA A 130 -5.67 -2.23 -4.15
C ALA A 130 -6.65 -3.40 -4.23
N ALA A 131 -7.51 -3.36 -5.24
CA ALA A 131 -8.37 -4.46 -5.61
C ALA A 131 -8.45 -4.52 -7.14
N LYS A 132 -8.27 -5.72 -7.70
CA LYS A 132 -8.42 -5.99 -9.14
C LYS A 132 -9.42 -7.11 -9.31
N GLY A 133 -10.51 -6.83 -10.04
CA GLY A 133 -11.67 -7.72 -10.09
C GLY A 133 -11.39 -9.10 -10.69
N SER A 134 -10.55 -9.19 -11.71
CA SER A 134 -10.16 -10.48 -12.30
C SER A 134 -8.70 -10.44 -12.77
N VAL A 135 -7.93 -11.42 -12.32
CA VAL A 135 -6.60 -11.78 -12.79
C VAL A 135 -6.76 -13.09 -13.57
N PRO A 136 -6.43 -13.12 -14.87
CA PRO A 136 -6.53 -14.34 -15.67
C PRO A 136 -5.75 -15.52 -15.06
N ALA A 137 -6.13 -16.74 -15.44
CA ALA A 137 -5.30 -17.92 -15.18
C ALA A 137 -3.88 -17.68 -15.69
N HIS A 138 -2.87 -18.07 -14.91
CA HIS A 138 -1.45 -17.83 -15.20
C HIS A 138 -1.04 -16.34 -15.33
N GLY A 139 -1.96 -15.42 -15.02
CA GLY A 139 -1.76 -13.98 -15.14
C GLY A 139 -0.86 -13.41 -14.05
N VAL A 140 -0.10 -12.38 -14.40
CA VAL A 140 0.77 -11.63 -13.49
C VAL A 140 0.28 -10.21 -13.33
N VAL A 141 0.26 -9.72 -12.09
CA VAL A 141 -0.05 -8.34 -11.74
C VAL A 141 1.17 -7.72 -11.07
N PRO A 142 1.91 -6.85 -11.77
CA PRO A 142 2.92 -6.02 -11.15
C PRO A 142 2.24 -4.94 -10.29
N MET A 143 2.78 -4.71 -9.10
CA MET A 143 2.32 -3.71 -8.16
C MET A 143 3.50 -2.89 -7.68
N HIS A 144 3.37 -1.58 -7.81
CA HIS A 144 4.32 -0.61 -7.29
C HIS A 144 3.81 -0.12 -5.94
N LEU A 145 4.59 -0.32 -4.88
CA LEU A 145 4.29 0.15 -3.54
C LEU A 145 5.24 1.29 -3.19
N THR A 146 4.69 2.45 -2.83
CA THR A 146 5.48 3.62 -2.44
C THR A 146 5.16 3.98 -1.01
N MET A 147 6.17 3.98 -0.15
CA MET A 147 6.12 4.46 1.22
C MET A 147 6.72 5.86 1.29
N THR A 148 5.96 6.82 1.82
CA THR A 148 6.37 8.23 1.88
C THR A 148 6.21 8.76 3.29
N LEU A 149 7.26 9.43 3.79
CA LEU A 149 7.20 10.27 4.98
C LEU A 149 7.16 11.74 4.53
N PRO A 150 6.02 12.44 4.61
CA PRO A 150 5.92 13.81 4.11
C PRO A 150 6.95 14.75 4.73
N ALA A 151 7.46 15.73 3.97
CA ALA A 151 8.40 16.73 4.50
C ALA A 151 7.81 17.59 5.64
N ALA A 152 6.49 17.67 5.75
CA ALA A 152 5.78 18.35 6.83
C ALA A 152 5.66 17.51 8.12
N SER A 153 6.23 16.30 8.17
CA SER A 153 6.22 15.46 9.37
C SER A 153 7.10 16.09 10.45
N GLY A 154 6.60 16.12 11.69
CA GLY A 154 7.30 16.75 12.81
C GLY A 154 8.39 15.85 13.39
N ASN A 155 9.23 16.40 14.27
CA ASN A 155 10.31 15.65 14.93
C ASN A 155 9.80 14.39 15.69
N GLU A 156 8.55 14.39 16.15
CA GLU A 156 7.93 13.23 16.82
C GLU A 156 7.91 11.97 15.94
N SER A 157 7.76 12.11 14.61
CA SER A 157 7.78 10.96 13.69
C SER A 157 9.19 10.42 13.47
N MET A 158 10.22 11.25 13.63
CA MET A 158 11.63 10.89 13.37
C MET A 158 12.23 9.96 14.43
N HIS A 159 11.62 9.90 15.62
CA HIS A 159 12.03 9.01 16.71
C HIS A 159 11.10 7.79 16.85
N GLY A 160 10.15 7.64 15.93
CA GLY A 160 9.19 6.55 15.95
C GLY A 160 9.70 5.30 15.26
N HIS A 161 9.07 4.17 15.55
CA HIS A 161 9.17 2.96 14.75
C HIS A 161 7.77 2.55 14.30
N VAL A 162 7.69 1.77 13.24
CA VAL A 162 6.43 1.23 12.72
C VAL A 162 6.70 -0.14 12.13
N ASN A 163 5.81 -1.09 12.43
CA ASN A 163 5.83 -2.41 11.83
C ASN A 163 4.48 -2.63 11.15
N PHE A 164 4.49 -3.28 10.00
CA PHE A 164 3.27 -3.63 9.28
C PHE A 164 3.54 -4.82 8.36
N ALA A 165 2.46 -5.42 7.86
CA ALA A 165 2.53 -6.42 6.81
C ALA A 165 1.55 -6.10 5.68
N VAL A 166 1.89 -6.52 4.48
CA VAL A 166 1.03 -6.46 3.31
C VAL A 166 0.44 -7.84 3.10
N LYS A 167 -0.88 -7.96 3.23
CA LYS A 167 -1.61 -9.18 2.94
C LYS A 167 -2.15 -9.13 1.53
N VAL A 168 -1.73 -10.08 0.71
CA VAL A 168 -2.25 -10.30 -0.64
C VAL A 168 -3.20 -11.48 -0.60
N THR A 169 -4.38 -11.32 -1.19
CA THR A 169 -5.40 -12.37 -1.32
C THR A 169 -5.78 -12.47 -2.79
N LEU A 170 -5.80 -13.70 -3.31
CA LEU A 170 -6.13 -14.00 -4.69
C LEU A 170 -7.11 -15.19 -4.70
N GLY A 171 -8.38 -14.91 -4.96
CA GLY A 171 -9.43 -15.90 -4.71
C GLY A 171 -9.47 -16.28 -3.23
N ASP A 172 -9.31 -17.57 -2.92
CA ASP A 172 -9.27 -18.10 -1.56
C ASP A 172 -7.85 -18.20 -0.98
N SER A 173 -6.82 -18.09 -1.83
CA SER A 173 -5.41 -18.15 -1.42
C SER A 173 -4.94 -16.80 -0.86
N ARG A 174 -4.03 -16.84 0.13
CA ARG A 174 -3.48 -15.63 0.75
C ARG A 174 -2.01 -15.78 1.13
N VAL A 175 -1.29 -14.65 1.09
CA VAL A 175 0.08 -14.53 1.60
C VAL A 175 0.20 -13.24 2.40
N VAL A 176 0.94 -13.30 3.51
CA VAL A 176 1.27 -12.13 4.34
C VAL A 176 2.75 -11.86 4.17
N ILE A 177 3.07 -10.65 3.75
CA ILE A 177 4.43 -10.22 3.42
C ILE A 177 4.87 -9.17 4.44
N PRO A 178 5.99 -9.37 5.16
CA PRO A 178 6.53 -8.35 6.04
C PRO A 178 6.80 -7.04 5.30
N GLY A 179 6.28 -5.94 5.83
CA GLY A 179 6.54 -4.60 5.29
C GLY A 179 7.81 -3.97 5.84
N THR A 180 8.30 -4.45 6.98
CA THR A 180 9.54 -4.00 7.62
C THR A 180 10.42 -5.20 8.00
N PRO A 181 11.76 -5.02 8.07
CA PRO A 181 12.66 -6.07 8.51
C PRO A 181 12.33 -6.55 9.94
N PRO A 182 12.43 -7.87 10.22
CA PRO A 182 12.00 -8.46 11.50
C PRO A 182 12.81 -8.03 12.74
N ASP A 183 14.00 -7.45 12.56
CA ASP A 183 14.98 -7.23 13.64
C ASP A 183 15.24 -5.77 14.03
N HIS A 184 14.46 -4.80 13.53
CA HIS A 184 14.53 -3.43 14.04
C HIS A 184 13.59 -3.22 15.22
N GLN A 185 13.73 -4.07 16.24
CA GLN A 185 13.36 -3.63 17.57
C GLN A 185 14.39 -2.56 17.95
N PRO A 186 13.98 -1.30 18.22
CA PRO A 186 14.93 -0.32 18.70
C PRO A 186 15.63 -0.94 19.91
N PRO A 187 16.97 -0.83 20.03
CA PRO A 187 17.65 -1.30 21.22
C PRO A 187 16.89 -0.71 22.40
N ASP A 188 16.45 -1.57 23.34
CA ASP A 188 15.76 -1.14 24.55
C ASP A 188 16.53 0.08 25.03
N GLU A 189 15.88 1.25 24.95
CA GLU A 189 16.49 2.51 25.32
C GLU A 189 16.60 2.42 26.83
N SER A 190 17.66 1.75 27.29
CA SER A 190 18.05 1.66 28.68
C SER A 190 18.45 3.08 29.04
N VAL A 191 17.45 3.87 29.40
CA VAL A 191 17.56 5.25 29.83
C VAL A 191 18.69 5.25 30.87
N PRO A 192 19.85 5.86 30.56
CA PRO A 192 20.94 5.93 31.53
C PRO A 192 20.38 6.60 32.77
N PRO A 193 20.44 5.96 33.95
CA PRO A 193 19.99 6.58 35.18
C PRO A 193 20.91 7.77 35.47
N GLY A 194 20.46 8.99 35.15
CA GLY A 194 21.13 10.23 35.60
C GLY A 194 21.76 11.12 34.53
N GLY A 195 21.30 11.12 33.27
CA GLY A 195 21.66 12.15 32.31
C GLY A 195 21.05 13.50 32.70
N SER A 196 21.88 14.48 33.08
CA SER A 196 21.42 15.82 33.43
C SER A 196 20.62 16.43 32.28
N THR A 197 19.51 17.08 32.63
CA THR A 197 18.69 17.91 31.73
C THR A 197 19.48 19.15 31.33
N ALA A 198 20.57 18.99 30.58
CA ALA A 198 21.17 20.10 29.87
C ALA A 198 20.10 20.62 28.90
N PRO A 199 19.61 21.85 29.07
CA PRO A 199 18.54 22.38 28.23
C PRO A 199 19.02 22.35 26.79
N MET A 200 18.37 21.54 25.95
CA MET A 200 18.66 21.55 24.53
C MET A 200 18.46 22.98 24.00
N PRO A 201 19.36 23.47 23.14
CA PRO A 201 19.17 24.76 22.51
C PRO A 201 17.86 24.71 21.72
N ARG A 202 16.87 25.52 22.13
CA ARG A 202 15.64 25.74 21.37
C ARG A 202 16.02 26.39 20.03
N THR A 203 16.11 25.60 18.98
CA THR A 203 16.34 26.08 17.60
C THR A 203 15.04 26.53 16.92
N GLY A 204 13.90 26.49 17.61
CA GLY A 204 12.70 27.16 17.16
C GLY A 204 12.87 28.66 17.29
N ALA A 205 13.04 29.37 16.17
CA ALA A 205 12.92 30.82 16.14
C ALA A 205 11.63 31.22 16.85
N GLU A 206 11.73 32.02 17.92
CA GLU A 206 10.55 32.40 18.70
C GLU A 206 9.54 33.07 17.76
N PRO A 207 8.35 32.48 17.53
CA PRO A 207 7.37 33.06 16.64
C PRO A 207 6.95 34.46 17.11
N ALA A 208 7.06 34.74 18.41
CA ALA A 208 6.84 36.06 18.99
C ALA A 208 7.74 37.14 18.37
N LEU A 209 9.02 36.83 18.11
CA LEU A 209 9.96 37.81 17.54
C LEU A 209 9.62 38.08 16.07
N LEU A 210 9.27 37.06 15.29
CA LEU A 210 8.84 37.22 13.90
C LEU A 210 7.51 37.99 13.80
N ILE A 211 6.55 37.71 14.69
CA ILE A 211 5.28 38.45 14.76
C ILE A 211 5.52 39.90 15.15
N ALA A 212 6.39 40.17 16.13
CA ALA A 212 6.75 41.54 16.53
C ALA A 212 7.40 42.32 15.38
N LEU A 213 8.33 41.69 14.65
CA LEU A 213 9.00 42.31 13.50
C LEU A 213 8.02 42.59 12.35
N ALA A 214 7.09 41.66 12.09
CA ALA A 214 6.02 41.87 11.12
C ALA A 214 5.10 43.03 11.51
N ALA A 215 4.74 43.13 12.79
CA ALA A 215 3.91 44.23 13.31
C ALA A 215 4.63 45.60 13.19
N ILE A 216 5.94 45.65 13.48
CA ILE A 216 6.75 46.87 13.32
C ILE A 216 6.79 47.30 11.85
N LEU A 217 7.04 46.38 10.93
CA LEU A 217 7.08 46.68 9.49
C LEU A 217 5.72 47.18 8.98
N LEU A 218 4.61 46.59 9.44
CA LEU A 218 3.26 47.05 9.12
C LEU A 218 3.00 48.47 9.67
N GLY A 219 3.48 48.76 10.88
CA GLY A 219 3.39 50.09 11.49
C GLY A 219 4.17 51.15 10.71
N ILE A 220 5.40 50.84 10.29
CA ILE A 220 6.24 51.75 9.50
C ILE A 220 5.61 52.02 8.14
N GLY A 221 5.13 50.96 7.46
CA GLY A 221 4.50 51.08 6.14
C GLY A 221 3.23 51.94 6.16
N THR A 222 2.38 51.76 7.17
CA THR A 222 1.15 52.55 7.33
C THR A 222 1.44 54.03 7.65
N ALA A 223 2.42 54.31 8.51
CA ALA A 223 2.84 55.68 8.81
C ALA A 223 3.40 56.39 7.57
N ALA A 224 4.28 55.72 6.80
CA ALA A 224 4.85 56.27 5.57
C ALA A 224 3.77 56.56 4.50
N ALA A 225 2.79 55.66 4.34
CA ALA A 225 1.68 55.85 3.41
C ALA A 225 0.78 57.06 3.78
N MET A 226 0.53 57.27 5.08
CA MET A 226 -0.22 58.45 5.54
C MET A 226 0.55 59.76 5.35
N ALA A 227 1.87 59.76 5.62
CA ALA A 227 2.71 60.93 5.39
C ALA A 227 2.77 61.31 3.90
N ALA A 228 2.88 60.33 3.00
CA ALA A 228 2.87 60.53 1.55
C ALA A 228 1.53 61.06 1.01
N ARG A 229 0.40 60.74 1.68
CA ARG A 229 -0.90 61.32 1.31
C ARG A 229 -1.03 62.78 1.71
N ARG A 230 -0.50 63.18 2.87
CA ARG A 230 -0.55 64.59 3.32
C ARG A 230 0.25 65.50 2.40
N SER A 231 1.45 65.09 2.00
CA SER A 231 2.31 65.90 1.12
C SER A 231 1.78 66.08 -0.30
N ARG A 232 0.82 65.25 -0.76
CA ARG A 232 0.09 65.48 -2.02
C ARG A 232 -1.03 66.51 -1.88
N LYS A 233 -1.63 66.64 -0.71
CA LYS A 233 -2.72 67.59 -0.46
C LYS A 233 -2.22 69.03 -0.38
N ASP A 234 -0.99 69.24 0.08
CA ASP A 234 -0.37 70.57 0.13
C ASP A 234 0.17 71.05 -1.24
N ARG A 235 0.10 70.21 -2.28
CA ARG A 235 0.55 70.52 -3.65
C ARG A 235 -0.59 70.71 -4.65
N SER A 236 -1.86 70.61 -4.22
CA SER A 236 -3.05 70.93 -5.03
C SER A 236 -3.68 72.23 -4.56
#